data_AF-A0A4Q2YM17-F1
#
_entry.id   AF-A0A4Q2YM17-F1
#
_cell.length_a   1.000
_cell.length_b   1.000
_cell.length_c   1.000
_cell.angle_alpha   90.00
_cell.angle_beta   90.00
_cell.angle_gamma   90.00
#
_symmetry.space_group_name_H-M   'P 1'
#
loop_
_entity.id
_entity.type
_entity.pdbx_description
1 polymer ?
#
loop_
_entity_poly.entity_id
_entity_poly.type
_entity_poly.pdbx_seq_one_letter_code
_entity_poly.pdbx_strand_id
1 'polypeptide(L)' 'GYFESEMTAELFDSDTGAAMVKSFPRQRMRPATDLHAPLLMLCSDAALGITGSVITVDDGQTL' A
#
# COMPACT_ATOMS: atom_id res chain seq x y z
N GLY A 1 -1.68 -2.12 -2.33
CA GLY A 1 -1.21 -1.49 -3.57
C GLY A 1 0.30 -1.51 -3.62
N TYR A 2 0.88 -0.58 -4.37
CA TYR A 2 2.31 -0.36 -4.52
C TYR A 2 2.88 0.46 -3.37
N PHE A 3 4.00 -0.02 -2.82
CA PHE A 3 4.78 0.60 -1.76
C PHE A 3 6.24 0.76 -2.19
N GLU A 4 6.95 1.71 -1.58
CA GLU A 4 8.39 1.88 -1.73
C GLU A 4 9.10 0.70 -1.08
N SER A 5 9.97 0.05 -1.83
CA SER A 5 10.78 -1.08 -1.39
C SER A 5 11.95 -1.29 -2.35
N GLU A 6 12.96 -2.06 -1.93
CA GLU A 6 14.05 -2.46 -2.83
C GLU A 6 13.52 -3.20 -4.07
N MET A 7 12.42 -3.95 -3.94
CA MET A 7 11.79 -4.69 -5.05
C MET A 7 11.12 -3.78 -6.09
N THR A 8 10.78 -2.55 -5.71
CA THR A 8 9.99 -1.63 -6.53
C THR A 8 10.77 -0.39 -6.97
N ALA A 9 11.98 -0.18 -6.43
CA ALA A 9 12.82 0.97 -6.72
C ALA A 9 13.08 1.16 -8.22
N GLU A 10 13.55 0.11 -8.91
CA GLU A 10 13.86 0.18 -10.35
C GLU A 10 12.64 0.53 -11.22
N LEU A 11 11.44 0.05 -10.82
CA LEU A 11 10.21 0.39 -11.52
C LEU A 11 9.92 1.88 -11.42
N PHE A 12 10.03 2.46 -10.22
CA PHE A 12 9.65 3.87 -9.98
C PHE A 12 10.68 4.88 -10.45
N ASP A 13 11.94 4.47 -10.62
CA ASP A 13 12.98 5.28 -11.24
C ASP A 13 12.84 5.35 -12.78
N SER A 14 11.93 4.56 -13.36
CA SER A 14 11.66 4.57 -14.80
C SER A 14 10.57 5.58 -15.19
N ASP A 15 10.59 6.03 -16.45
CA ASP A 15 9.51 6.86 -17.01
C ASP A 15 8.14 6.18 -16.94
N THR A 16 8.11 4.85 -17.09
CA THR A 16 6.89 4.05 -16.97
C THR A 16 6.36 4.08 -15.53
N GLY A 17 7.23 3.93 -14.54
CA GLY A 17 6.86 4.04 -13.12
C GLY A 17 6.37 5.44 -12.77
N ALA A 18 7.01 6.49 -13.28
CA ALA A 18 6.57 7.86 -13.07
C ALA A 18 5.17 8.11 -13.68
N ALA A 19 4.89 7.59 -14.87
CA ALA A 19 3.56 7.66 -15.49
C ALA A 19 2.50 6.89 -14.69
N MET A 20 2.86 5.72 -14.15
CA MET A 20 2.01 4.92 -13.28
C MET A 20 1.68 5.63 -11.98
N VAL A 21 2.66 6.22 -11.30
CA VAL A 21 2.41 6.99 -10.07
C VAL A 21 1.46 8.15 -10.35
N LYS A 22 1.62 8.85 -11.48
CA LYS A 22 0.71 9.94 -11.88
C LYS A 22 -0.74 9.49 -12.14
N SER A 23 -0.98 8.20 -12.43
CA SER A 23 -2.34 7.68 -12.60
C SER A 23 -3.04 7.34 -11.28
N PHE A 24 -2.30 7.25 -10.16
CA PHE A 24 -2.90 6.98 -8.86
C PHE A 24 -3.70 8.19 -8.36
N PRO A 25 -4.84 8.01 -7.65
CA PRO A 25 -5.64 9.14 -7.18
C PRO A 25 -4.88 10.15 -6.32
N ARG A 26 -3.93 9.68 -5.50
CA ARG A 26 -3.08 10.51 -4.64
C ARG A 26 -1.68 10.77 -5.19
N GLN A 27 -1.40 10.28 -6.40
CA GLN A 27 -0.19 10.55 -7.18
C GLN A 27 1.14 10.42 -6.42
N ARG A 28 1.23 9.43 -5.53
CA ARG A 28 2.42 9.21 -4.72
C ARG A 28 2.64 7.74 -4.42
N MET A 29 3.87 7.43 -4.08
CA MET A 29 4.24 6.18 -3.44
C MET A 29 4.04 6.25 -1.93
N ARG A 30 3.99 5.08 -1.30
CA ARG A 30 3.75 4.95 0.15
C ARG A 30 4.89 4.18 0.80
N PRO A 31 5.33 4.58 2.01
CA PRO A 31 6.32 3.82 2.77
C PRO A 31 5.69 2.56 3.37
N ALA A 32 6.50 1.52 3.62
CA ALA A 32 6.06 0.29 4.28
C ALA A 32 5.46 0.52 5.68
N THR A 33 5.84 1.61 6.36
CA THR A 33 5.32 2.00 7.68
C THR A 33 3.80 2.20 7.71
N ASP A 34 3.20 2.44 6.56
CA ASP A 34 1.75 2.57 6.43
C ASP A 34 0.99 1.26 6.67
N LEU A 35 1.69 0.13 6.63
CA LEU A 35 1.14 -1.17 7.00
C LEU A 35 1.15 -1.42 8.52
N HIS A 36 1.86 -0.63 9.31
CA HIS A 36 2.02 -0.89 10.75
C HIS A 36 0.67 -0.88 11.49
N ALA A 37 -0.13 0.17 11.31
CA ALA A 37 -1.43 0.27 11.99
C ALA A 37 -2.40 -0.87 11.63
N PRO A 38 -2.66 -1.20 10.35
CA PRO A 38 -3.54 -2.32 10.01
C PRO A 38 -2.97 -3.68 10.45
N LEU A 39 -1.65 -3.90 10.37
CA LEU A 39 -1.02 -5.14 10.87
C LEU A 39 -1.19 -5.28 12.39
N LEU A 40 -0.86 -4.23 13.15
CA LEU A 40 -1.00 -4.24 14.61
C LEU A 40 -2.46 -4.45 15.03
N MET A 41 -3.42 -3.81 14.33
CA MET A 41 -4.84 -4.04 14.58
C MET A 41 -5.22 -5.50 14.36
N LEU A 42 -4.87 -6.08 13.21
CA LEU A 42 -5.19 -7.46 12.86
C LEU A 42 -4.49 -8.50 13.76
N CYS A 43 -3.35 -8.16 14.35
CA CYS A 43 -2.62 -9.00 15.29
C CYS A 43 -2.98 -8.75 16.77
N SER A 44 -4.01 -7.94 17.05
CA SER A 44 -4.43 -7.58 18.41
C SER A 44 -5.84 -8.07 18.73
N ASP A 45 -6.24 -7.94 20.00
CA ASP A 45 -7.60 -8.23 20.46
C ASP A 45 -8.67 -7.33 19.81
N ALA A 46 -8.27 -6.19 19.23
CA ALA A 46 -9.19 -5.33 18.49
C ALA A 46 -9.81 -6.04 17.27
N ALA A 47 -9.17 -7.10 16.76
CA ALA A 47 -9.62 -7.86 15.61
C ALA A 47 -10.31 -9.19 15.97
N LEU A 48 -10.67 -9.46 17.23
CA LEU A 48 -11.32 -10.72 17.65
C LEU A 48 -12.59 -11.08 16.84
N GLY A 49 -13.32 -10.08 16.37
CA GLY A 49 -14.51 -10.26 15.53
C GLY A 49 -14.25 -10.28 14.03
N ILE A 50 -13.00 -10.15 13.57
CA ILE A 50 -12.63 -10.03 12.16
C ILE A 50 -11.99 -11.33 11.68
N THR A 51 -12.63 -12.02 10.74
CA THR A 51 -12.10 -13.23 10.10
C THR A 51 -12.48 -13.29 8.62
N GLY A 52 -11.69 -13.98 7.81
CA GLY A 52 -11.96 -14.19 6.38
C GLY A 52 -12.03 -12.92 5.53
N SER A 53 -11.47 -11.81 6.01
CA SER A 53 -11.60 -10.48 5.40
C SER A 53 -10.26 -9.96 4.86
N VAL A 54 -10.32 -9.09 3.86
CA VAL A 54 -9.14 -8.43 3.27
C VAL A 54 -9.23 -6.92 3.54
N ILE A 55 -8.15 -6.34 4.07
CA ILE A 55 -8.02 -4.89 4.26
C ILE A 55 -7.11 -4.33 3.16
N THR A 56 -7.69 -3.61 2.22
CA THR A 56 -6.92 -2.95 1.15
C THR A 56 -6.23 -1.71 1.68
N VAL A 57 -4.90 -1.68 1.56
CA VAL A 57 -4.07 -0.50 1.84
C VAL A 57 -3.32 -0.14 0.56
N ASP A 58 -3.83 0.84 -0.16
CA ASP A 58 -3.31 1.18 -1.48
C ASP A 58 -3.47 2.66 -1.86
N ASP A 59 -3.88 3.55 -0.95
CA ASP A 59 -4.19 4.96 -1.28
C ASP A 59 -5.26 5.16 -2.38
N GLY A 60 -6.10 4.14 -2.63
CA GLY A 60 -7.08 4.14 -3.71
C GLY A 60 -6.51 3.83 -5.09
N GLN A 61 -5.29 3.27 -5.19
CA GLN A 61 -4.68 2.89 -6.47
C GLN A 61 -5.54 1.96 -7.33
N THR A 62 -6.44 1.17 -6.73
CA THR A 62 -7.35 0.29 -7.48
C THR A 62 -8.67 0.95 -7.93
N LEU A 63 -8.87 2.25 -7.66
CA LEU A 63 -10.08 3.00 -8.03
C LEU A 63 -10.02 3.57 -9.44
#